data_AF-A0A7Y2GV02-F1
#
_entry.id   AF-A0A7Y2GV02-F1
#
_cell.length_a   1.000
_cell.length_b   1.000
_cell.length_c   1.000
_cell.angle_alpha   90.00
_cell.angle_beta   90.00
_cell.angle_gamma   90.00
#
_symmetry.space_group_name_H-M   'P 1'
#
loop_
_entity.id
_entity.type
_entity.pdbx_description
1 polymer ?
#
loop_
_entity_poly.entity_id
_entity_poly.type
_entity_poly.pdbx_seq_one_letter_code
_entity_poly.pdbx_strand_id
1 'polypeptide(L)'
;MNSFSLQILIFGVFILLCSCTSDIPAADKGYTDGQKRQTLDFDKISKLLLERMNLQKGEKVLLVARPGRFDPLIPLLKSGIEKAGAFYLGTLSVSASQPAVWNTDFVLGAKGLDDEKLQKYLKAIDLGVMLPGPTPGDKIYQLIQDNLNDNVGRTIHFHWSGAYRLDGSPMTVDAKVDNFYQMALLSTDYDALAASQAKLESAMRGKTIRVTSPAGTDISFSIGDRPVTKQNGDASKANTDKGRNLIDREIELPAGAIRVAPIEESVNGVVVFPDGRWDGNAVKGLTLKFRKGKVVSIEAKEGAQHAKNEIARAGEAGKSFREFALGVNPALAIPVADPWIPYYGYGAGIVRLSLGNNLELGGKVGGNYVRWNFFVDTSVEIGSEMWVKNGKLIRW
;
A
#
# COMPACT_ATOMS: atom_id res chain seq x y z
N MET A 1 -33.09 13.27 4.58
CA MET A 1 -31.95 13.32 3.62
C MET A 1 -31.03 12.17 3.98
N ASN A 2 -31.03 11.12 3.15
CA ASN A 2 -30.60 9.77 3.51
C ASN A 2 -29.08 9.69 3.71
N SER A 3 -28.68 9.21 4.89
CA SER A 3 -27.33 8.76 5.21
C SER A 3 -27.08 7.41 4.52
N PHE A 4 -26.17 7.38 3.55
CA PHE A 4 -25.69 6.13 2.96
C PHE A 4 -24.53 5.62 3.84
N SER A 5 -24.80 4.57 4.63
CA SER A 5 -23.77 3.83 5.36
C SER A 5 -22.92 3.04 4.36
N LEU A 6 -21.65 3.43 4.20
CA LEU A 6 -20.70 2.81 3.30
C LEU A 6 -20.18 1.49 3.93
N GLN A 7 -20.89 0.38 3.71
CA GLN A 7 -20.34 -0.94 4.02
C GLN A 7 -19.27 -1.30 2.99
N ILE A 8 -18.01 -1.09 3.36
CA ILE A 8 -16.87 -1.67 2.66
C ILE A 8 -16.88 -3.17 2.95
N LEU A 9 -17.51 -3.94 2.07
CA LEU A 9 -17.38 -5.40 2.06
C LEU A 9 -16.14 -5.73 1.23
N ILE A 10 -14.98 -5.85 1.89
CA ILE A 10 -13.85 -6.56 1.30
C ILE A 10 -14.26 -8.04 1.29
N PHE A 11 -14.55 -8.58 0.12
CA PHE A 11 -14.66 -10.03 -0.05
C PHE A 11 -13.28 -10.63 0.20
N GLY A 12 -13.04 -11.03 1.45
CA GLY A 12 -12.05 -12.03 1.78
C GLY A 12 -12.34 -13.27 0.93
N VAL A 13 -11.30 -13.78 0.27
CA VAL A 13 -11.33 -15.08 -0.37
C VAL A 13 -11.70 -16.11 0.70
N PHE A 14 -12.94 -16.58 0.69
CA PHE A 14 -13.36 -17.74 1.46
C PHE A 14 -12.61 -18.96 0.89
N ILE A 15 -11.53 -19.35 1.55
CA ILE A 15 -10.93 -20.67 1.33
C ILE A 15 -11.83 -21.66 2.08
N LEU A 16 -12.57 -22.44 1.30
CA LEU A 16 -13.30 -23.60 1.80
C LEU A 16 -12.28 -24.57 2.41
N LEU A 17 -12.27 -24.70 3.74
CA LEU A 17 -11.55 -25.76 4.44
C LEU A 17 -12.30 -27.07 4.20
N CYS A 18 -11.88 -27.82 3.18
CA CYS A 18 -12.18 -29.25 3.13
C CYS A 18 -11.26 -29.95 4.14
N SER A 19 -11.89 -30.50 5.17
CA SER A 19 -11.33 -31.44 6.13
C SER A 19 -10.84 -32.71 5.43
N CYS A 20 -9.52 -32.87 5.35
CA CYS A 20 -8.87 -34.17 5.23
C CYS A 20 -7.82 -34.28 6.34
N THR A 21 -8.10 -35.16 7.28
CA THR A 21 -7.17 -35.64 8.30
C THR A 21 -6.03 -36.39 7.63
N SER A 22 -4.79 -35.95 7.83
CA SER A 22 -3.64 -36.84 7.77
C SER A 22 -2.53 -36.33 8.69
N ASP A 23 -2.20 -37.21 9.62
CA ASP A 23 -1.20 -37.21 10.68
C ASP A 23 0.09 -36.40 10.43
N ILE A 24 0.47 -35.60 11.43
CA ILE A 24 1.79 -34.98 11.56
C ILE A 24 2.72 -36.00 12.24
N PRO A 25 3.84 -36.43 11.61
CA PRO A 25 4.94 -37.02 12.36
C PRO A 25 5.89 -35.95 12.87
N ALA A 26 6.38 -36.19 14.09
CA ALA A 26 7.25 -35.35 14.87
C ALA A 26 8.65 -35.12 14.24
N ALA A 27 9.31 -34.10 14.79
CA ALA A 27 10.65 -33.61 14.48
C ALA A 27 11.73 -34.68 14.33
N ASP A 28 12.69 -34.45 13.41
CA ASP A 28 14.10 -34.54 13.79
C ASP A 28 15.06 -33.70 12.93
N LYS A 29 16.01 -33.11 13.66
CA LYS A 29 17.39 -32.66 13.37
C LYS A 29 17.88 -32.35 11.95
N GLY A 30 18.56 -31.20 11.88
CA GLY A 30 19.92 -31.16 11.31
C GLY A 30 20.14 -30.26 10.10
N TYR A 31 20.14 -28.94 10.29
CA TYR A 31 20.94 -28.04 9.47
C TYR A 31 21.70 -27.08 10.39
N THR A 32 22.95 -27.42 10.67
CA THR A 32 23.95 -26.50 11.19
C THR A 32 24.57 -25.77 10.00
N ASP A 33 24.16 -24.52 9.77
CA ASP A 33 25.07 -23.53 9.23
C ASP A 33 24.85 -22.18 9.94
N GLY A 34 25.96 -21.59 10.37
CA GLY A 34 26.07 -20.51 11.34
C GLY A 34 25.74 -19.13 10.77
N GLN A 35 24.59 -18.96 10.10
CA GLN A 35 24.02 -17.64 9.92
C GLN A 35 23.16 -17.32 11.14
N LYS A 36 23.72 -16.56 12.10
CA LYS A 36 22.91 -15.88 13.13
C LYS A 36 21.75 -15.21 12.39
N ARG A 37 20.51 -15.62 12.64
CA ARG A 37 19.30 -14.89 12.22
C ARG A 37 19.52 -13.46 12.69
N GLN A 38 19.83 -12.55 11.78
CA GLN A 38 19.99 -11.15 12.16
C GLN A 38 18.59 -10.67 12.53
N THR A 39 18.40 -10.37 13.81
CA THR A 39 17.13 -9.86 14.33
C THR A 39 16.95 -8.43 13.84
N LEU A 40 15.70 -8.02 13.60
CA LEU A 40 15.40 -6.63 13.27
C LEU A 40 15.95 -5.69 14.35
N ASP A 41 16.55 -4.58 13.92
CA ASP A 41 17.10 -3.52 14.77
C ASP A 41 15.96 -2.56 15.14
N PHE A 42 15.13 -2.98 16.09
CA PHE A 42 13.96 -2.22 16.53
C PHE A 42 14.30 -0.83 17.08
N ASP A 43 15.50 -0.64 17.65
CA ASP A 43 16.00 0.67 18.06
C ASP A 43 16.17 1.62 16.87
N LYS A 44 16.82 1.17 15.79
CA LYS A 44 16.95 2.01 14.58
C LYS A 44 15.62 2.21 13.88
N ILE A 45 14.80 1.16 13.77
CA ILE A 45 13.48 1.24 13.15
C ILE A 45 12.61 2.25 13.90
N SER A 46 12.53 2.16 15.23
CA SER A 46 11.72 3.10 16.03
C SER A 46 12.19 4.54 15.91
N LYS A 47 13.51 4.79 15.92
CA LYS A 47 14.08 6.13 15.70
C LYS A 47 13.67 6.71 14.35
N LEU A 48 13.78 5.92 13.29
CA LEU A 48 13.36 6.36 11.97
C LEU A 48 11.85 6.65 11.93
N LEU A 49 11.02 5.76 12.49
CA LEU A 49 9.58 5.98 12.53
C LEU A 49 9.24 7.30 13.24
N LEU A 50 9.84 7.57 14.41
CA LEU A 50 9.65 8.82 15.16
C LEU A 50 10.12 10.06 14.36
N GLU A 51 11.22 9.95 13.63
CA GLU A 51 11.71 11.01 12.76
C GLU A 51 10.71 11.31 11.64
N ARG A 52 10.21 10.28 10.96
CA ARG A 52 9.20 10.42 9.90
C ARG A 52 7.85 10.91 10.43
N MET A 53 7.49 10.56 11.67
CA MET A 53 6.31 11.10 12.37
C MET A 53 6.41 12.61 12.57
N ASN A 54 7.61 13.16 12.78
CA ASN A 54 7.88 14.58 13.07
C ASN A 54 6.85 15.17 14.07
N LEU A 55 6.77 14.52 15.23
CA LEU A 55 5.76 14.80 16.24
C LEU A 55 5.84 16.23 16.76
N GLN A 56 4.68 16.86 16.93
CA GLN A 56 4.50 18.14 17.58
C GLN A 56 4.06 17.95 19.03
N LYS A 57 4.47 18.87 19.90
CA LYS A 57 4.08 18.85 21.32
C LYS A 57 2.54 18.85 21.44
N GLY A 58 2.02 17.92 22.24
CA GLY A 58 0.61 17.76 22.52
C GLY A 58 -0.17 16.89 21.52
N GLU A 59 0.44 16.42 20.43
CA GLU A 59 -0.22 15.45 19.53
C GLU A 59 -0.58 14.17 20.30
N LYS A 60 -1.76 13.63 20.03
CA LYS A 60 -2.25 12.37 20.58
C LYS A 60 -2.00 11.24 19.60
N VAL A 61 -1.14 10.31 19.99
CA VAL A 61 -0.67 9.22 19.14
C VAL A 61 -1.27 7.91 19.61
N LEU A 62 -1.96 7.20 18.72
CA LEU A 62 -2.43 5.84 18.94
C LEU A 62 -1.65 4.87 18.08
N LEU A 63 -1.16 3.79 18.68
CA LEU A 63 -0.62 2.65 17.92
C LEU A 63 -1.73 1.62 17.68
N VAL A 64 -1.70 0.98 16.52
CA VAL A 64 -2.56 -0.15 16.19
C VAL A 64 -1.66 -1.30 15.78
N ALA A 65 -1.82 -2.47 16.41
CA ALA A 65 -0.87 -3.57 16.25
C ALA A 65 -1.54 -4.94 16.30
N ARG A 66 -0.86 -5.94 15.75
CA ARG A 66 -1.15 -7.35 16.00
C ARG A 66 -0.07 -7.88 16.95
N PRO A 67 -0.44 -8.44 18.12
CA PRO A 67 0.54 -9.01 19.05
C PRO A 67 1.44 -10.03 18.36
N GLY A 68 2.75 -9.95 18.64
CA GLY A 68 3.74 -10.88 18.14
C GLY A 68 5.09 -10.23 17.86
N ARG A 69 5.62 -10.48 16.66
CA ARG A 69 7.03 -10.23 16.31
C ARG A 69 7.46 -8.76 16.45
N PHE A 70 6.54 -7.81 16.29
CA PHE A 70 6.83 -6.37 16.31
C PHE A 70 6.51 -5.69 17.64
N ASP A 71 6.10 -6.44 18.66
CA ASP A 71 5.85 -5.93 20.01
C ASP A 71 7.02 -5.13 20.60
N PRO A 72 8.31 -5.47 20.34
CA PRO A 72 9.44 -4.67 20.82
C PRO A 72 9.45 -3.21 20.38
N LEU A 73 8.75 -2.84 19.28
CA LEU A 73 8.64 -1.43 18.86
C LEU A 73 7.78 -0.60 19.80
N ILE A 74 6.79 -1.20 20.46
CA ILE A 74 5.79 -0.46 21.25
C ILE A 74 6.42 0.32 22.41
N PRO A 75 7.24 -0.26 23.29
CA PRO A 75 7.88 0.51 24.36
C PRO A 75 8.87 1.56 23.83
N LEU A 76 9.53 1.31 22.70
CA LEU A 76 10.46 2.25 22.07
C LEU A 76 9.72 3.46 21.50
N LEU A 77 8.63 3.23 20.77
CA LEU A 77 7.77 4.27 20.22
C LEU A 77 7.08 5.05 21.32
N LYS A 78 6.53 4.38 22.35
CA LYS A 78 5.97 5.06 23.53
C LYS A 78 6.96 6.06 24.11
N SER A 79 8.19 5.62 24.42
CA SER A 79 9.21 6.49 24.98
C SER A 79 9.57 7.65 24.05
N GLY A 80 9.66 7.41 22.75
CA GLY A 80 9.93 8.45 21.76
C GLY A 80 8.81 9.48 21.63
N ILE A 81 7.56 9.03 21.63
CA ILE A 81 6.36 9.89 21.59
C ILE A 81 6.35 10.82 22.82
N GLU A 82 6.53 10.25 24.01
CA GLU A 82 6.54 11.03 25.26
C GLU A 82 7.71 12.03 25.31
N LYS A 83 8.90 11.65 24.83
CA LYS A 83 10.07 12.55 24.73
C LYS A 83 9.86 13.71 23.76
N ALA A 84 9.08 13.51 22.70
CA ALA A 84 8.68 14.57 21.77
C ALA A 84 7.62 15.52 22.39
N GLY A 85 7.14 15.25 23.61
CA GLY A 85 6.09 16.02 24.26
C GLY A 85 4.68 15.73 23.73
N ALA A 86 4.51 14.62 23.00
CA ALA A 86 3.24 14.11 22.53
C ALA A 86 2.65 13.10 23.55
N PHE A 87 1.34 12.84 23.45
CA PHE A 87 0.63 11.91 24.33
C PHE A 87 0.51 10.54 23.66
N TYR A 88 1.13 9.53 24.25
CA TYR A 88 0.89 8.14 23.89
C TYR A 88 -0.47 7.69 24.45
N LEU A 89 -1.45 7.49 23.57
CA LEU A 89 -2.80 7.04 23.93
C LEU A 89 -2.88 5.54 24.21
N GLY A 90 -1.85 4.75 23.91
CA GLY A 90 -1.87 3.29 24.06
C GLY A 90 -1.75 2.55 22.72
N THR A 91 -1.91 1.23 22.78
CA THR A 91 -1.94 0.36 21.59
C THR A 91 -3.23 -0.44 21.55
N LEU A 92 -3.98 -0.31 20.46
CA LEU A 92 -5.13 -1.17 20.19
C LEU A 92 -4.70 -2.42 19.39
N SER A 93 -5.08 -3.59 19.89
CA SER A 93 -4.89 -4.85 19.18
C SER A 93 -5.97 -5.07 18.12
N VAL A 94 -5.57 -5.53 16.94
CA VAL A 94 -6.50 -6.04 15.90
C VAL A 94 -6.80 -7.54 16.04
N SER A 95 -6.28 -8.19 17.08
CA SER A 95 -6.55 -9.60 17.38
C SER A 95 -7.44 -9.74 18.60
N ALA A 96 -7.97 -10.94 18.84
CA ALA A 96 -8.74 -11.24 20.04
C ALA A 96 -7.93 -11.06 21.35
N SER A 97 -6.60 -11.07 21.27
CA SER A 97 -5.71 -10.87 22.42
C SER A 97 -5.31 -9.40 22.54
N GLN A 98 -5.53 -8.81 23.71
CA GLN A 98 -5.08 -7.44 24.05
C GLN A 98 -4.05 -7.54 25.19
N PRO A 99 -2.74 -7.38 24.92
CA PRO A 99 -1.72 -7.41 25.96
C PRO A 99 -1.96 -6.35 27.04
N ALA A 100 -1.87 -6.74 28.31
CA ALA A 100 -2.16 -5.83 29.43
C ALA A 100 -1.25 -4.58 29.43
N VAL A 101 0.01 -4.75 29.02
CA VAL A 101 1.00 -3.66 28.92
C VAL A 101 0.69 -2.62 27.83
N TRP A 102 -0.27 -2.90 26.94
CA TRP A 102 -0.73 -1.96 25.91
C TRP A 102 -1.89 -1.09 26.36
N ASN A 103 -2.53 -1.43 27.48
CA ASN A 103 -3.70 -0.74 27.99
C ASN A 103 -3.32 0.59 28.65
N THR A 104 -4.16 1.57 28.39
CA THR A 104 -4.25 2.90 29.00
C THR A 104 -5.74 3.18 29.23
N ASP A 105 -6.08 4.26 29.93
CA ASP A 105 -7.48 4.68 30.06
C ASP A 105 -8.15 4.88 28.70
N PHE A 106 -7.42 5.38 27.70
CA PHE A 106 -7.96 5.57 26.36
C PHE A 106 -8.27 4.22 25.68
N VAL A 107 -7.37 3.24 25.76
CA VAL A 107 -7.59 1.89 25.20
C VAL A 107 -8.73 1.17 25.91
N LEU A 108 -8.82 1.29 27.23
CA LEU A 108 -9.91 0.70 28.01
C LEU A 108 -11.26 1.35 27.69
N GLY A 109 -11.29 2.67 27.49
CA GLY A 109 -12.49 3.42 27.09
C GLY A 109 -13.01 3.08 25.69
N ALA A 110 -12.16 2.59 24.79
CA ALA A 110 -12.58 2.12 23.46
C ALA A 110 -13.29 0.75 23.51
N LYS A 111 -13.07 -0.03 24.58
CA LYS A 111 -13.54 -1.41 24.66
C LYS A 111 -15.07 -1.48 24.76
N GLY A 112 -15.68 -2.28 23.89
CA GLY A 112 -17.13 -2.54 23.92
C GLY A 112 -17.99 -1.40 23.33
N LEU A 113 -17.37 -0.35 22.79
CA LEU A 113 -18.09 0.63 21.97
C LEU A 113 -18.59 -0.04 20.68
N ASP A 114 -19.80 0.33 20.25
CA ASP A 114 -20.28 0.04 18.90
C ASP A 114 -19.51 0.87 17.85
N ASP A 115 -19.63 0.50 16.57
CA ASP A 115 -18.86 1.11 15.48
C ASP A 115 -19.00 2.64 15.40
N GLU A 116 -20.22 3.17 15.59
CA GLU A 116 -20.48 4.61 15.51
C GLU A 116 -19.81 5.37 16.68
N LYS A 117 -19.97 4.87 17.91
CA LYS A 117 -19.32 5.46 19.07
C LYS A 117 -17.81 5.32 19.00
N LEU A 118 -17.31 4.18 18.53
CA LEU A 118 -15.88 3.94 18.37
C LEU A 118 -15.27 4.88 17.34
N GLN A 119 -15.92 5.06 16.17
CA GLN A 119 -15.46 6.01 15.17
C GLN A 119 -15.35 7.42 15.74
N LYS A 120 -16.40 7.90 16.43
CA LYS A 120 -16.42 9.20 17.10
C LYS A 120 -15.33 9.31 18.18
N TYR A 121 -15.12 8.24 18.94
CA TYR A 121 -14.07 8.18 19.97
C TYR A 121 -12.67 8.30 19.37
N LEU A 122 -12.43 7.63 18.25
CA LEU A 122 -11.16 7.66 17.52
C LEU A 122 -10.86 9.02 16.86
N LYS A 123 -11.84 9.94 16.72
CA LYS A 123 -11.60 11.31 16.26
C LYS A 123 -10.73 12.15 17.21
N ALA A 124 -10.50 11.66 18.43
CA ALA A 124 -9.59 12.29 19.39
C ALA A 124 -8.10 12.08 19.06
N ILE A 125 -7.78 11.25 18.06
CA ILE A 125 -6.41 10.89 17.68
C ILE A 125 -5.90 11.88 16.63
N ASP A 126 -4.70 12.42 16.86
CA ASP A 126 -4.02 13.26 15.87
C ASP A 126 -3.22 12.40 14.89
N LEU A 127 -2.53 11.37 15.38
CA LEU A 127 -1.74 10.42 14.58
C LEU A 127 -2.06 8.97 14.94
N GLY A 128 -2.54 8.19 13.96
CA GLY A 128 -2.62 6.74 14.03
C GLY A 128 -1.41 6.06 13.40
N VAL A 129 -0.78 5.10 14.09
CA VAL A 129 0.34 4.34 13.55
C VAL A 129 -0.05 2.88 13.44
N MET A 130 -0.26 2.42 12.20
CA MET A 130 -0.48 1.01 11.89
C MET A 130 0.89 0.33 11.87
N LEU A 131 1.19 -0.46 12.91
CA LEU A 131 2.37 -1.33 12.94
C LEU A 131 2.14 -2.54 12.02
N PRO A 132 3.11 -3.46 11.84
CA PRO A 132 2.90 -4.62 10.99
C PRO A 132 1.81 -5.56 11.55
N GLY A 133 0.85 -5.94 10.70
CA GLY A 133 -0.18 -6.95 11.01
C GLY A 133 -1.64 -6.49 10.86
N PRO A 134 -2.04 -5.29 11.33
CA PRO A 134 -3.27 -4.61 10.93
C PRO A 134 -3.42 -4.47 9.41
N THR A 135 -4.66 -4.61 8.96
CA THR A 135 -5.07 -4.56 7.56
C THR A 135 -6.34 -3.71 7.40
N PRO A 136 -6.67 -3.26 6.17
CA PRO A 136 -7.95 -2.61 5.88
C PRO A 136 -9.20 -3.41 6.25
N GLY A 137 -9.08 -4.74 6.44
CA GLY A 137 -10.19 -5.58 6.90
C GLY A 137 -10.44 -5.51 8.41
N ASP A 138 -9.49 -4.97 9.18
CA ASP A 138 -9.65 -4.82 10.63
C ASP A 138 -10.48 -3.58 10.97
N LYS A 139 -11.48 -3.74 11.83
CA LYS A 139 -12.45 -2.66 12.13
C LYS A 139 -11.79 -1.36 12.61
N ILE A 140 -10.83 -1.45 13.53
CA ILE A 140 -10.13 -0.27 14.08
C ILE A 140 -9.38 0.47 12.98
N TYR A 141 -8.72 -0.26 12.09
CA TYR A 141 -8.03 0.32 10.94
C TYR A 141 -9.03 1.05 10.05
N GLN A 142 -10.14 0.38 9.68
CA GLN A 142 -11.19 0.95 8.84
C GLN A 142 -11.76 2.25 9.44
N LEU A 143 -12.10 2.27 10.73
CA LEU A 143 -12.70 3.46 11.36
C LEU A 143 -11.72 4.65 11.42
N ILE A 144 -10.42 4.39 11.57
CA ILE A 144 -9.40 5.44 11.48
C ILE A 144 -9.32 5.98 10.04
N GLN A 145 -9.39 5.11 9.03
CA GLN A 145 -9.44 5.51 7.62
C GLN A 145 -10.69 6.33 7.29
N ASP A 146 -11.84 5.96 7.83
CA ASP A 146 -13.08 6.72 7.66
C ASP A 146 -12.95 8.12 8.28
N ASN A 147 -12.25 8.26 9.41
CA ASN A 147 -11.95 9.57 9.99
C ASN A 147 -11.00 10.42 9.12
N LEU A 148 -10.07 9.81 8.37
CA LEU A 148 -9.25 10.55 7.41
C LEU A 148 -10.08 11.12 6.25
N ASN A 149 -11.15 10.42 5.82
CA ASN A 149 -12.10 10.96 4.83
C ASN A 149 -12.81 12.23 5.34
N ASP A 150 -12.99 12.34 6.65
CA ASP A 150 -13.53 13.52 7.33
C ASP A 150 -12.45 14.61 7.58
N ASN A 151 -11.25 14.46 7.01
CA ASN A 151 -10.08 15.32 7.24
C ASN A 151 -9.62 15.37 8.72
N VAL A 152 -9.83 14.29 9.48
CA VAL A 152 -9.42 14.18 10.88
C VAL A 152 -8.14 13.36 10.99
N GLY A 153 -7.09 13.95 11.57
CA GLY A 153 -5.83 13.26 11.86
C GLY A 153 -5.00 12.88 10.63
N ARG A 154 -3.96 12.09 10.89
CA ARG A 154 -3.02 11.53 9.91
C ARG A 154 -2.65 10.10 10.29
N THR A 155 -2.14 9.33 9.34
CA THR A 155 -1.66 7.97 9.63
C THR A 155 -0.30 7.65 9.05
N ILE A 156 0.41 6.77 9.76
CA ILE A 156 1.55 6.03 9.23
C ILE A 156 1.16 4.57 9.09
N HIS A 157 1.49 4.01 7.94
CA HIS A 157 1.29 2.62 7.59
C HIS A 157 2.64 1.94 7.49
N PHE A 158 3.10 1.45 8.65
CA PHE A 158 4.34 0.72 8.74
C PHE A 158 4.07 -0.77 8.54
N HIS A 159 3.99 -1.17 7.27
CA HIS A 159 3.74 -2.55 6.88
C HIS A 159 5.04 -3.35 6.78
N TRP A 160 4.97 -4.65 7.08
CA TRP A 160 6.07 -5.60 6.90
C TRP A 160 5.60 -6.77 6.04
N SER A 161 5.07 -6.42 4.87
CA SER A 161 4.39 -7.30 3.90
C SER A 161 4.60 -6.76 2.48
N GLY A 162 3.82 -7.26 1.51
CA GLY A 162 3.88 -6.74 0.14
C GLY A 162 5.10 -7.21 -0.66
N ALA A 163 5.67 -8.36 -0.31
CA ALA A 163 6.66 -9.05 -1.14
C ALA A 163 5.91 -9.92 -2.15
N TYR A 164 6.23 -9.80 -3.44
CA TYR A 164 5.57 -10.56 -4.50
C TYR A 164 6.57 -11.20 -5.45
N ARG A 165 6.25 -12.38 -5.96
CA ARG A 165 6.93 -12.93 -7.14
C ARG A 165 6.61 -12.06 -8.36
N LEU A 166 7.38 -12.21 -9.45
CA LEU A 166 7.16 -11.41 -10.66
C LEU A 166 5.77 -11.63 -11.32
N ASP A 167 5.10 -12.75 -11.03
CA ASP A 167 3.71 -13.03 -11.45
C ASP A 167 2.65 -12.37 -10.52
N GLY A 168 3.09 -11.57 -9.55
CA GLY A 168 2.24 -10.89 -8.57
C GLY A 168 1.72 -11.77 -7.45
N SER A 169 2.11 -13.04 -7.37
CA SER A 169 1.74 -13.91 -6.23
C SER A 169 2.50 -13.50 -4.96
N PRO A 170 1.85 -13.52 -3.78
CA PRO A 170 2.48 -13.09 -2.54
C PRO A 170 3.59 -14.05 -2.12
N MET A 171 4.65 -13.49 -1.55
CA MET A 171 5.76 -14.22 -0.93
C MET A 171 5.67 -14.14 0.58
N THR A 172 6.16 -15.20 1.24
CA THR A 172 6.37 -15.19 2.68
C THR A 172 7.52 -14.24 3.03
N VAL A 173 7.34 -13.47 4.10
CA VAL A 173 8.41 -12.63 4.65
C VAL A 173 9.30 -13.48 5.55
N ASP A 174 10.46 -13.86 5.00
CA ASP A 174 11.51 -14.59 5.70
C ASP A 174 12.67 -13.66 6.12
N ALA A 175 13.77 -14.24 6.63
CA ALA A 175 14.93 -13.48 7.07
C ALA A 175 15.62 -12.69 5.93
N LYS A 176 15.52 -13.13 4.67
CA LYS A 176 16.08 -12.38 3.53
C LYS A 176 15.24 -11.15 3.24
N VAL A 177 13.91 -11.32 3.19
CA VAL A 177 12.98 -10.20 3.02
C VAL A 177 13.09 -9.21 4.18
N ASP A 178 13.25 -9.70 5.41
CA ASP A 178 13.48 -8.88 6.58
C ASP A 178 14.71 -7.98 6.46
N ASN A 179 15.85 -8.57 6.09
CA ASN A 179 17.07 -7.83 5.90
C ASN A 179 16.93 -6.81 4.77
N PHE A 180 16.25 -7.19 3.69
CA PHE A 180 15.99 -6.30 2.55
C PHE A 180 15.12 -5.10 2.97
N TYR A 181 13.99 -5.33 3.63
CA TYR A 181 13.10 -4.25 4.09
C TYR A 181 13.74 -3.37 5.15
N GLN A 182 14.47 -3.94 6.11
CA GLN A 182 15.21 -3.13 7.08
C GLN A 182 16.27 -2.26 6.40
N MET A 183 17.04 -2.84 5.47
CA MET A 183 18.03 -2.08 4.70
C MET A 183 17.34 -0.97 3.92
N ALA A 184 16.26 -1.27 3.19
CA ALA A 184 15.53 -0.28 2.42
C ALA A 184 14.99 0.84 3.30
N LEU A 185 14.35 0.50 4.41
CA LEU A 185 13.80 1.45 5.37
C LEU A 185 14.87 2.41 5.92
N LEU A 186 16.00 1.86 6.38
CA LEU A 186 17.03 2.60 7.11
C LEU A 186 18.05 3.31 6.20
N SER A 187 18.15 2.92 4.92
CA SER A 187 19.12 3.50 3.96
C SER A 187 18.47 4.39 2.89
N THR A 188 17.14 4.48 2.85
CA THR A 188 16.45 5.41 1.94
C THR A 188 16.86 6.85 2.24
N ASP A 189 17.38 7.55 1.24
CA ASP A 189 17.51 9.00 1.28
C ASP A 189 16.13 9.63 1.01
N TYR A 190 15.44 9.99 2.08
CA TYR A 190 14.07 10.50 2.02
C TYR A 190 13.98 11.89 1.37
N ASP A 191 15.03 12.70 1.46
CA ASP A 191 15.05 14.03 0.84
C ASP A 191 15.23 13.91 -0.68
N ALA A 192 16.14 13.05 -1.13
CA ALA A 192 16.28 12.73 -2.55
C ALA A 192 15.01 12.08 -3.10
N LEU A 193 14.37 11.20 -2.33
CA LEU A 193 13.10 10.58 -2.69
C LEU A 193 11.98 11.63 -2.88
N ALA A 194 11.85 12.57 -1.93
CA ALA A 194 10.89 13.66 -2.01
C ALA A 194 11.13 14.56 -3.22
N ALA A 195 12.40 14.92 -3.48
CA ALA A 195 12.79 15.72 -4.64
C ALA A 195 12.46 15.01 -5.95
N SER A 196 12.73 13.71 -6.04
CA SER A 196 12.44 12.91 -7.24
C SER A 196 10.94 12.84 -7.53
N GLN A 197 10.13 12.57 -6.50
CA GLN A 197 8.68 12.55 -6.64
C GLN A 197 8.11 13.92 -7.02
N ALA A 198 8.64 15.02 -6.47
CA ALA A 198 8.23 16.37 -6.84
C ALA A 198 8.56 16.70 -8.31
N LYS A 199 9.75 16.31 -8.78
CA LYS A 199 10.18 16.51 -10.16
C LYS A 199 9.32 15.70 -11.13
N LEU A 200 9.02 14.44 -10.79
CA LEU A 200 8.15 13.58 -11.57
C LEU A 200 6.72 14.11 -11.64
N GLU A 201 6.16 14.58 -10.52
CA GLU A 201 4.87 15.27 -10.52
C GLU A 201 4.89 16.47 -11.48
N SER A 202 5.88 17.36 -11.35
CA SER A 202 6.02 18.54 -12.20
C SER A 202 6.11 18.18 -13.68
N ALA A 203 6.77 17.07 -14.01
CA ALA A 203 6.89 16.61 -15.39
C ALA A 203 5.56 16.09 -15.95
N MET A 204 4.76 15.40 -15.12
CA MET A 204 3.44 14.90 -15.53
C MET A 204 2.42 16.02 -15.78
N ARG A 205 2.56 17.18 -15.12
CA ARG A 205 1.62 18.30 -15.29
C ARG A 205 1.61 18.81 -16.73
N GLY A 206 0.41 18.94 -17.30
CA GLY A 206 0.20 19.45 -18.65
C GLY A 206 0.69 18.55 -19.79
N LYS A 207 1.16 17.32 -19.50
CA LYS A 207 1.68 16.39 -20.51
C LYS A 207 0.88 15.08 -20.53
N THR A 208 0.94 14.39 -21.67
CA THR A 208 0.48 13.00 -21.79
C THR A 208 1.53 12.07 -21.21
N ILE A 209 1.08 11.12 -20.41
CA ILE A 209 1.88 10.00 -19.91
C ILE A 209 1.55 8.81 -20.81
N ARG A 210 2.58 8.15 -21.35
CA ARG A 210 2.44 6.93 -22.13
C ARG A 210 3.27 5.82 -21.48
N VAL A 211 2.63 4.68 -21.24
CA VAL A 211 3.27 3.50 -20.68
C VAL A 211 3.26 2.42 -21.75
N THR A 212 4.44 1.88 -22.06
CA THR A 212 4.61 0.80 -23.03
C THR A 212 5.32 -0.41 -22.43
N SER A 213 5.13 -1.60 -22.98
CA SER A 213 5.94 -2.78 -22.63
C SER A 213 6.24 -3.65 -23.85
N PRO A 214 7.31 -4.48 -23.80
CA PRO A 214 7.60 -5.46 -24.85
C PRO A 214 6.45 -6.44 -25.10
N ALA A 215 5.63 -6.73 -24.09
CA ALA A 215 4.47 -7.61 -24.20
C ALA A 215 3.30 -6.99 -25.00
N GLY A 216 3.37 -5.70 -25.35
CA GLY A 216 2.34 -5.01 -26.14
C GLY A 216 1.42 -4.10 -25.32
N THR A 217 1.77 -3.78 -24.07
CA THR A 217 1.13 -2.65 -23.38
C THR A 217 1.47 -1.37 -24.14
N ASP A 218 0.45 -0.55 -24.39
CA ASP A 218 0.56 0.79 -24.95
C ASP A 218 -0.67 1.58 -24.53
N ILE A 219 -0.56 2.25 -23.39
CA ILE A 219 -1.65 3.01 -22.78
C ILE A 219 -1.19 4.45 -22.54
N SER A 220 -2.10 5.40 -22.80
CA SER A 220 -1.83 6.81 -22.59
C SER A 220 -2.96 7.48 -21.80
N PHE A 221 -2.60 8.49 -21.02
CA PHE A 221 -3.53 9.27 -20.21
C PHE A 221 -2.90 10.61 -19.79
N SER A 222 -3.71 11.46 -19.20
CA SER A 222 -3.30 12.73 -18.59
C SER A 222 -3.82 12.81 -17.15
N ILE A 223 -3.18 13.63 -16.32
CA ILE A 223 -3.56 13.79 -14.91
C ILE A 223 -4.25 15.12 -14.60
N GLY A 224 -4.17 16.11 -15.50
CA GLY A 224 -4.67 17.47 -15.25
C GLY A 224 -4.15 18.02 -13.91
N ASP A 225 -5.07 18.58 -13.11
CA ASP A 225 -4.80 19.12 -11.77
C ASP A 225 -5.13 18.13 -10.64
N ARG A 226 -5.32 16.84 -10.94
CA ARG A 226 -5.59 15.81 -9.93
C ARG A 226 -4.53 15.83 -8.83
N PRO A 227 -4.91 15.58 -7.57
CA PRO A 227 -3.94 15.32 -6.51
C PRO A 227 -2.97 14.20 -6.93
N VAL A 228 -1.68 14.41 -6.70
CA VAL A 228 -0.64 13.40 -6.93
C VAL A 228 -0.06 13.06 -5.58
N THR A 229 -0.26 11.81 -5.17
CA THR A 229 0.13 11.36 -3.85
C THR A 229 1.56 10.85 -3.85
N LYS A 230 2.35 11.39 -2.93
CA LYS A 230 3.80 11.18 -2.83
C LYS A 230 4.08 10.42 -1.55
N GLN A 231 4.34 9.12 -1.69
CA GLN A 231 4.83 8.29 -0.58
C GLN A 231 6.33 8.54 -0.46
N ASN A 232 6.70 9.70 0.09
CA ASN A 232 8.08 10.15 0.29
C ASN A 232 8.57 9.96 1.74
N GLY A 233 7.74 9.39 2.61
CA GLY A 233 8.05 9.15 4.02
C GLY A 233 7.82 10.35 4.95
N ASP A 234 7.44 11.54 4.46
CA ASP A 234 7.12 12.68 5.34
C ASP A 234 5.69 12.57 5.87
N ALA A 235 5.56 11.94 7.04
CA ALA A 235 4.28 11.83 7.73
C ALA A 235 3.93 13.05 8.57
N SER A 236 4.71 14.13 8.54
CA SER A 236 4.48 15.28 9.42
C SER A 236 3.09 15.90 9.24
N LYS A 237 2.59 16.53 10.31
CA LYS A 237 1.35 17.30 10.24
C LYS A 237 1.41 18.40 9.17
N ALA A 238 2.57 19.04 8.98
CA ALA A 238 2.76 20.07 7.96
C ALA A 238 2.59 19.55 6.52
N ASN A 239 2.94 18.28 6.27
CA ASN A 239 2.67 17.62 4.99
C ASN A 239 1.18 17.24 4.88
N THR A 240 0.62 16.59 5.89
CA THR A 240 -0.80 16.20 5.93
C THR A 240 -1.74 17.39 5.72
N ASP A 241 -1.46 18.54 6.32
CA ASP A 241 -2.30 19.74 6.22
C ASP A 241 -2.36 20.31 4.78
N LYS A 242 -1.42 19.92 3.91
CA LYS A 242 -1.40 20.25 2.48
C LYS A 242 -2.08 19.19 1.62
N GLY A 243 -2.44 18.04 2.20
CA GLY A 243 -3.03 16.91 1.49
C GLY A 243 -4.35 17.29 0.83
N ARG A 244 -4.53 16.84 -0.42
CA ARG A 244 -5.72 17.16 -1.23
C ARG A 244 -6.68 15.98 -1.38
N ASN A 245 -6.24 14.79 -0.96
CA ASN A 245 -7.04 13.57 -0.95
C ASN A 245 -6.76 12.77 0.33
N LEU A 246 -7.44 11.63 0.51
CA LEU A 246 -7.26 10.79 1.70
C LEU A 246 -5.84 10.25 1.80
N ILE A 247 -5.26 9.76 0.69
CA ILE A 247 -3.95 9.08 0.71
C ILE A 247 -2.82 10.08 1.02
N ASP A 248 -2.96 11.37 0.74
CA ASP A 248 -1.98 12.39 1.16
C ASP A 248 -1.89 12.53 2.69
N ARG A 249 -2.88 12.00 3.43
CA ARG A 249 -2.91 11.95 4.90
C ARG A 249 -2.36 10.62 5.46
N GLU A 250 -1.92 9.73 4.57
CA GLU A 250 -1.41 8.41 4.86
C GLU A 250 -0.01 8.26 4.27
N ILE A 251 0.96 7.99 5.13
CA ILE A 251 2.33 7.71 4.70
C ILE A 251 2.68 6.27 5.00
N GLU A 252 3.03 5.55 3.94
CA GLU A 252 3.48 4.17 3.97
C GLU A 252 5.00 4.12 4.13
N LEU A 253 5.46 3.25 5.02
CA LEU A 253 6.89 3.01 5.28
C LEU A 253 7.18 1.51 5.19
N PRO A 254 8.20 1.07 4.41
CA PRO A 254 9.11 1.87 3.56
C PRO A 254 8.42 2.70 2.46
N ALA A 255 8.91 3.92 2.23
CA ALA A 255 8.34 4.85 1.25
C ALA A 255 8.85 4.55 -0.18
N GLY A 256 8.16 5.03 -1.22
CA GLY A 256 8.74 4.96 -2.57
C GLY A 256 7.82 5.21 -3.76
N ALA A 257 6.50 5.07 -3.62
CA ALA A 257 5.60 5.26 -4.75
C ALA A 257 5.10 6.70 -4.90
N ILE A 258 5.05 7.17 -6.16
CA ILE A 258 4.16 8.25 -6.55
C ILE A 258 2.89 7.65 -7.16
N ARG A 259 1.70 8.19 -6.83
CA ARG A 259 0.39 7.61 -7.18
C ARG A 259 -0.55 8.69 -7.67
N VAL A 260 -1.32 8.42 -8.71
CA VAL A 260 -2.32 9.35 -9.24
C VAL A 260 -3.47 8.61 -9.91
N ALA A 261 -4.70 9.09 -9.68
CA ALA A 261 -5.84 8.72 -10.50
C ALA A 261 -5.83 9.58 -11.79
N PRO A 262 -5.69 8.99 -12.99
CA PRO A 262 -5.75 9.77 -14.21
C PRO A 262 -7.11 10.43 -14.43
N ILE A 263 -7.18 11.41 -15.34
CA ILE A 263 -8.45 11.89 -15.87
C ILE A 263 -9.09 10.74 -16.65
N GLU A 264 -10.22 10.24 -16.17
CA GLU A 264 -10.83 8.97 -16.62
C GLU A 264 -11.04 8.95 -18.13
N GLU A 265 -11.64 10.00 -18.69
CA GLU A 265 -11.92 10.13 -20.13
C GLU A 265 -10.65 10.20 -21.00
N SER A 266 -9.49 10.51 -20.42
CA SER A 266 -8.22 10.60 -21.17
C SER A 266 -7.52 9.25 -21.35
N VAL A 267 -7.91 8.23 -20.57
CA VAL A 267 -7.24 6.93 -20.57
C VAL A 267 -7.64 6.12 -21.80
N ASN A 268 -6.70 5.85 -22.70
CA ASN A 268 -6.93 5.10 -23.93
C ASN A 268 -5.73 4.22 -24.27
N GLY A 269 -5.99 3.03 -24.80
CA GLY A 269 -4.95 2.12 -25.29
C GLY A 269 -5.16 0.68 -24.82
N VAL A 270 -4.06 -0.05 -24.69
CA VAL A 270 -4.05 -1.48 -24.39
C VAL A 270 -3.13 -1.75 -23.21
N VAL A 271 -3.56 -2.61 -22.28
CA VAL A 271 -2.72 -3.13 -21.21
C VAL A 271 -2.64 -4.64 -21.36
N VAL A 272 -1.43 -5.16 -21.52
CA VAL A 272 -1.11 -6.58 -21.49
C VAL A 272 -0.57 -6.90 -20.11
N PHE A 273 -1.38 -7.56 -19.30
CA PHE A 273 -1.07 -7.88 -17.91
C PHE A 273 -0.06 -9.03 -17.83
N PRO A 274 0.81 -9.03 -16.81
CA PRO A 274 1.59 -10.21 -16.47
C PRO A 274 0.69 -11.43 -16.26
N ASP A 275 1.22 -12.61 -16.59
CA ASP A 275 0.56 -13.87 -16.24
C ASP A 275 0.34 -13.93 -14.73
N GLY A 276 -0.84 -14.36 -14.30
CA GLY A 276 -1.22 -14.29 -12.90
C GLY A 276 -2.54 -14.98 -12.61
N ARG A 277 -3.17 -14.63 -11.49
CA ARG A 277 -4.43 -15.25 -11.06
C ARG A 277 -5.60 -14.26 -11.09
N TRP A 278 -6.69 -14.65 -11.74
CA TRP A 278 -7.97 -13.94 -11.74
C TRP A 278 -9.06 -14.90 -11.30
N ASP A 279 -9.99 -14.44 -10.47
CA ASP A 279 -11.05 -15.28 -9.88
C ASP A 279 -10.50 -16.58 -9.26
N GLY A 280 -9.32 -16.49 -8.63
CA GLY A 280 -8.62 -17.64 -8.04
C GLY A 280 -7.99 -18.63 -9.02
N ASN A 281 -7.98 -18.36 -10.32
CA ASN A 281 -7.52 -19.27 -11.37
C ASN A 281 -6.44 -18.64 -12.25
N ALA A 282 -5.58 -19.46 -12.86
CA ALA A 282 -4.51 -18.97 -13.73
C ALA A 282 -5.08 -18.33 -15.02
N VAL A 283 -4.51 -17.19 -15.39
CA VAL A 283 -4.82 -16.48 -16.64
C VAL A 283 -3.50 -16.02 -17.26
N LYS A 284 -3.32 -16.28 -18.55
CA LYS A 284 -2.09 -15.94 -19.28
C LYS A 284 -2.35 -15.04 -20.47
N GLY A 285 -1.45 -14.07 -20.69
CA GLY A 285 -1.52 -13.11 -21.78
C GLY A 285 -2.82 -12.30 -21.77
N LEU A 286 -3.31 -11.92 -20.60
CA LEU A 286 -4.52 -11.11 -20.47
C LEU A 286 -4.28 -9.72 -21.07
N THR A 287 -5.12 -9.33 -22.01
CA THR A 287 -5.10 -8.06 -22.71
C THR A 287 -6.42 -7.34 -22.50
N LEU A 288 -6.37 -6.14 -21.92
CA LEU A 288 -7.51 -5.25 -21.76
C LEU A 288 -7.36 -4.04 -22.68
N LYS A 289 -8.40 -3.75 -23.47
CA LYS A 289 -8.48 -2.52 -24.27
C LYS A 289 -9.29 -1.48 -23.51
N PHE A 290 -8.73 -0.28 -23.38
CA PHE A 290 -9.35 0.85 -22.69
C PHE A 290 -9.76 1.92 -23.69
N ARG A 291 -10.98 2.43 -23.51
CA ARG A 291 -11.47 3.65 -24.17
C ARG A 291 -12.09 4.53 -23.10
N LYS A 292 -11.62 5.77 -22.97
CA LYS A 292 -12.11 6.72 -21.96
C LYS A 292 -12.14 6.12 -20.55
N GLY A 293 -11.07 5.41 -20.18
CA GLY A 293 -10.91 4.80 -18.87
C GLY A 293 -11.77 3.56 -18.62
N LYS A 294 -12.55 3.11 -19.61
CA LYS A 294 -13.39 1.92 -19.50
C LYS A 294 -12.83 0.76 -20.31
N VAL A 295 -12.88 -0.43 -19.73
CA VAL A 295 -12.56 -1.69 -20.41
C VAL A 295 -13.63 -1.95 -21.47
N VAL A 296 -13.20 -2.02 -22.74
CA VAL A 296 -14.08 -2.30 -23.90
C VAL A 296 -13.79 -3.64 -24.57
N SER A 297 -12.63 -4.26 -24.30
CA SER A 297 -12.33 -5.64 -24.70
C SER A 297 -11.52 -6.36 -23.62
N ILE A 298 -11.78 -7.66 -23.48
CA ILE A 298 -11.08 -8.59 -22.58
C ILE A 298 -10.72 -9.84 -23.39
N GLU A 299 -9.43 -10.01 -23.65
CA GLU A 299 -8.86 -11.13 -24.41
C GLU A 299 -7.76 -11.78 -23.57
N ALA A 300 -7.59 -13.10 -23.64
CA ALA A 300 -6.46 -13.78 -23.01
C ALA A 300 -6.09 -15.03 -23.82
N LYS A 301 -4.83 -15.48 -23.73
CA LYS A 301 -4.39 -16.74 -24.35
C LYS A 301 -4.98 -17.94 -23.62
N GLU A 302 -5.03 -17.87 -22.30
CA GLU A 302 -5.58 -18.90 -21.42
C GLU A 302 -6.40 -18.24 -20.30
N GLY A 303 -7.50 -18.86 -19.88
CA GLY A 303 -8.25 -18.45 -18.68
C GLY A 303 -9.07 -17.15 -18.81
N ALA A 304 -9.36 -16.66 -20.01
CA ALA A 304 -10.06 -15.39 -20.25
C ALA A 304 -11.38 -15.25 -19.46
N GLN A 305 -12.11 -16.36 -19.27
CA GLN A 305 -13.39 -16.35 -18.56
C GLN A 305 -13.24 -15.95 -17.08
N HIS A 306 -12.13 -16.29 -16.43
CA HIS A 306 -11.90 -15.93 -15.04
C HIS A 306 -11.73 -14.42 -14.85
N ALA A 307 -10.95 -13.78 -15.73
CA ALA A 307 -10.83 -12.32 -15.73
C ALA A 307 -12.17 -11.63 -16.01
N LYS A 308 -12.95 -12.15 -16.98
CA LYS A 308 -14.30 -11.64 -17.29
C LYS A 308 -15.24 -11.76 -16.09
N ASN A 309 -15.25 -12.89 -15.40
CA ASN A 309 -16.09 -13.12 -14.23
C ASN A 309 -15.75 -12.17 -13.08
N GLU A 310 -14.46 -12.02 -12.77
CA GLU A 310 -14.00 -11.10 -11.71
C GLU A 310 -14.39 -9.65 -12.03
N ILE A 311 -14.08 -9.18 -13.24
CA ILE A 311 -14.39 -7.81 -13.70
C ILE A 311 -15.90 -7.57 -13.71
N ALA A 312 -16.70 -8.53 -14.18
CA ALA A 312 -18.15 -8.41 -14.22
C ALA A 312 -18.76 -8.32 -12.81
N ARG A 313 -18.29 -9.17 -11.88
CA ARG A 313 -18.72 -9.18 -10.48
C ARG A 313 -18.36 -7.87 -9.76
N ALA A 314 -17.24 -7.26 -10.13
CA ALA A 314 -16.82 -5.96 -9.64
C ALA A 314 -17.59 -4.76 -10.24
N GLY A 315 -18.48 -5.00 -11.21
CA GLY A 315 -19.35 -3.98 -11.80
C GLY A 315 -18.58 -2.85 -12.48
N GLU A 316 -19.04 -1.61 -12.31
CA GLU A 316 -18.42 -0.44 -12.92
C GLU A 316 -16.99 -0.19 -12.44
N ALA A 317 -16.69 -0.50 -11.17
CA ALA A 317 -15.33 -0.39 -10.65
C ALA A 317 -14.38 -1.35 -11.37
N GLY A 318 -14.78 -2.61 -11.55
CA GLY A 318 -13.97 -3.62 -12.25
C GLY A 318 -13.65 -3.26 -13.70
N LYS A 319 -14.54 -2.51 -14.35
CA LYS A 319 -14.37 -2.06 -15.74
C LYS A 319 -13.61 -0.74 -15.87
N SER A 320 -13.15 -0.14 -14.79
CA SER A 320 -12.58 1.21 -14.80
C SER A 320 -11.10 1.20 -14.47
N PHE A 321 -10.30 1.97 -15.23
CA PHE A 321 -8.93 2.27 -14.88
C PHE A 321 -8.89 3.15 -13.62
N ARG A 322 -8.07 2.76 -12.64
CA ARG A 322 -8.03 3.38 -11.31
C ARG A 322 -6.88 4.36 -11.17
N GLU A 323 -5.68 3.85 -11.37
CA GLU A 323 -4.46 4.42 -10.81
C GLU A 323 -3.27 4.08 -11.70
N PHE A 324 -2.45 5.10 -11.91
CA PHE A 324 -1.05 4.95 -12.30
C PHE A 324 -0.20 5.17 -11.05
N ALA A 325 0.71 4.26 -10.77
CA ALA A 325 1.76 4.47 -9.79
C ALA A 325 3.13 4.13 -10.37
N LEU A 326 4.15 4.86 -9.94
CA LEU A 326 5.54 4.58 -10.27
C LEU A 326 6.36 4.55 -8.97
N GLY A 327 7.01 3.41 -8.73
CA GLY A 327 8.03 3.29 -7.69
C GLY A 327 9.29 4.04 -8.09
N VAL A 328 9.82 4.84 -7.17
CA VAL A 328 11.03 5.64 -7.34
C VAL A 328 12.02 5.46 -6.19
N ASN A 329 11.85 4.45 -5.33
CA ASN A 329 12.85 4.17 -4.28
C ASN A 329 13.93 3.20 -4.79
N PRO A 330 15.21 3.64 -4.93
CA PRO A 330 16.28 2.74 -5.36
C PRO A 330 16.56 1.61 -4.37
N ALA A 331 16.35 1.83 -3.07
CA ALA A 331 16.60 0.82 -2.04
C ALA A 331 15.56 -0.31 -2.05
N LEU A 332 14.43 -0.12 -2.75
CA LEU A 332 13.41 -1.14 -3.00
C LEU A 332 13.46 -1.70 -4.43
N ALA A 333 14.52 -1.43 -5.21
CA ALA A 333 14.65 -1.97 -6.56
C ALA A 333 14.65 -3.51 -6.56
N ILE A 334 14.18 -4.11 -7.66
CA ILE A 334 14.14 -5.56 -7.83
C ILE A 334 15.57 -6.13 -7.68
N PRO A 335 15.80 -7.11 -6.78
CA PRO A 335 17.12 -7.73 -6.63
C PRO A 335 17.56 -8.45 -7.90
N VAL A 336 18.85 -8.31 -8.26
CA VAL A 336 19.38 -8.84 -9.53
C VAL A 336 19.51 -10.37 -9.53
N ALA A 337 19.99 -10.96 -8.43
CA ALA A 337 20.33 -12.38 -8.38
C ALA A 337 19.11 -13.30 -8.22
N ASP A 338 18.10 -12.85 -7.46
CA ASP A 338 16.85 -13.57 -7.21
C ASP A 338 15.70 -12.56 -7.31
N PRO A 339 15.16 -12.31 -8.52
CA PRO A 339 14.22 -11.22 -8.75
C PRO A 339 12.84 -11.44 -8.12
N TRP A 340 12.39 -10.46 -7.35
CA TRP A 340 11.03 -10.35 -6.82
C TRP A 340 10.67 -8.87 -6.70
N ILE A 341 9.37 -8.57 -6.52
CA ILE A 341 8.82 -7.22 -6.40
C ILE A 341 8.79 -6.83 -4.92
N PRO A 342 9.63 -5.87 -4.48
CA PRO A 342 9.61 -5.43 -3.10
C PRO A 342 8.49 -4.45 -2.80
N TYR A 343 7.93 -4.60 -1.60
CA TYR A 343 7.04 -3.66 -0.93
C TYR A 343 6.02 -2.99 -1.85
N TYR A 344 4.98 -3.72 -2.24
CA TYR A 344 3.86 -3.20 -3.05
C TYR A 344 4.30 -2.51 -4.35
N GLY A 345 5.49 -2.85 -4.87
CA GLY A 345 6.05 -2.29 -6.10
C GLY A 345 6.58 -0.87 -5.95
N TYR A 346 7.14 -0.51 -4.79
CA TYR A 346 7.62 0.86 -4.52
C TYR A 346 9.06 1.09 -5.00
N GLY A 347 9.71 0.01 -5.44
CA GLY A 347 11.02 0.00 -6.07
C GLY A 347 11.12 0.84 -7.33
N ALA A 348 12.27 1.46 -7.52
CA ALA A 348 12.57 2.28 -8.68
C ALA A 348 12.28 1.55 -10.01
N GLY A 349 11.42 2.16 -10.84
CA GLY A 349 11.07 1.68 -12.17
C GLY A 349 9.91 0.69 -12.23
N ILE A 350 9.36 0.26 -11.08
CA ILE A 350 8.18 -0.60 -11.03
C ILE A 350 6.93 0.25 -11.25
N VAL A 351 6.15 -0.08 -12.27
CA VAL A 351 4.88 0.60 -12.57
C VAL A 351 3.72 -0.21 -12.03
N ARG A 352 2.69 0.45 -11.49
CA ARG A 352 1.37 -0.15 -11.26
C ARG A 352 0.34 0.47 -12.18
N LEU A 353 -0.39 -0.40 -12.88
CA LEU A 353 -1.61 -0.05 -13.61
C LEU A 353 -2.76 -0.84 -12.99
N SER A 354 -3.71 -0.12 -12.41
CA SER A 354 -4.70 -0.71 -11.51
C SER A 354 -6.13 -0.53 -12.05
N LEU A 355 -7.03 -1.44 -11.64
CA LEU A 355 -8.48 -1.36 -11.87
C LEU A 355 -9.20 -1.02 -10.56
N GLY A 356 -10.39 -0.41 -10.65
CA GLY A 356 -11.27 -0.23 -9.50
C GLY A 356 -11.47 1.21 -9.00
N ASN A 357 -11.92 1.29 -7.75
CA ASN A 357 -12.27 2.52 -7.04
C ASN A 357 -11.04 3.43 -6.85
N ASN A 358 -11.14 4.68 -7.29
CA ASN A 358 -10.09 5.69 -7.18
C ASN A 358 -10.51 6.95 -6.42
N LEU A 359 -11.61 6.93 -5.66
CA LEU A 359 -12.08 8.07 -4.87
C LEU A 359 -11.02 8.54 -3.85
N GLU A 360 -10.30 7.60 -3.22
CA GLU A 360 -9.23 7.92 -2.25
C GLU A 360 -8.08 8.74 -2.85
N LEU A 361 -7.85 8.60 -4.17
CA LEU A 361 -6.83 9.31 -4.94
C LEU A 361 -7.37 10.61 -5.55
N GLY A 362 -8.62 10.95 -5.26
CA GLY A 362 -9.33 12.10 -5.80
C GLY A 362 -9.87 11.88 -7.21
N GLY A 363 -10.15 10.64 -7.63
CA GLY A 363 -10.84 10.29 -8.88
C GLY A 363 -12.37 10.31 -8.77
N LYS A 364 -13.09 9.72 -9.73
CA LYS A 364 -14.57 9.67 -9.79
C LYS A 364 -15.17 8.25 -9.80
N VAL A 365 -14.33 7.22 -9.83
CA VAL A 365 -14.77 5.83 -9.86
C VAL A 365 -14.96 5.35 -8.43
N GLY A 366 -16.20 5.12 -8.03
CA GLY A 366 -16.55 4.46 -6.76
C GLY A 366 -16.67 2.94 -6.87
N GLY A 367 -16.97 2.28 -5.75
CA GLY A 367 -17.22 0.83 -5.66
C GLY A 367 -16.28 0.12 -4.70
N ASN A 368 -16.48 -1.19 -4.50
CA ASN A 368 -15.74 -1.98 -3.50
C ASN A 368 -14.65 -2.88 -4.12
N TYR A 369 -14.14 -2.51 -5.28
CA TYR A 369 -13.11 -3.29 -6.00
C TYR A 369 -11.86 -2.44 -6.20
N VAL A 370 -10.71 -3.01 -5.88
CA VAL A 370 -9.38 -2.47 -6.18
C VAL A 370 -8.50 -3.65 -6.58
N ARG A 371 -7.79 -3.51 -7.70
CA ARG A 371 -6.83 -4.51 -8.15
C ARG A 371 -5.54 -3.82 -8.60
N TRP A 372 -4.47 -4.07 -7.87
CA TRP A 372 -3.12 -3.66 -8.24
C TRP A 372 -2.47 -4.70 -9.13
N ASN A 373 -1.79 -4.24 -10.19
CA ASN A 373 -1.02 -5.10 -11.07
C ASN A 373 0.34 -4.44 -11.28
N PHE A 374 1.40 -5.22 -11.12
CA PHE A 374 2.79 -4.73 -11.11
C PHE A 374 3.44 -5.03 -12.45
N PHE A 375 4.14 -4.04 -13.00
CA PHE A 375 4.82 -4.13 -14.28
C PHE A 375 6.29 -3.79 -14.08
N VAL A 376 7.15 -4.75 -14.38
CA VAL A 376 8.58 -4.69 -14.04
C VAL A 376 9.48 -4.39 -15.25
N ASP A 377 8.91 -4.29 -16.45
CA ASP A 377 9.62 -4.14 -17.73
C ASP A 377 9.03 -3.02 -18.61
N THR A 378 8.22 -2.14 -18.04
CA THR A 378 7.58 -1.05 -18.79
C THR A 378 8.53 0.10 -19.08
N SER A 379 8.24 0.85 -20.13
CA SER A 379 8.79 2.18 -20.36
C SER A 379 7.72 3.23 -20.10
N VAL A 380 8.12 4.38 -19.55
CA VAL A 380 7.23 5.50 -19.23
C VAL A 380 7.77 6.75 -19.91
N GLU A 381 6.96 7.29 -20.82
CA GLU A 381 7.19 8.56 -21.50
C GLU A 381 6.26 9.62 -20.93
N ILE A 382 6.79 10.82 -20.70
CA ILE A 382 6.01 11.97 -20.26
C ILE A 382 6.27 13.11 -21.24
N GLY A 383 5.29 13.41 -22.08
CA GLY A 383 5.52 14.19 -23.29
C GLY A 383 6.53 13.49 -24.21
N SER A 384 7.64 14.15 -24.53
CA SER A 384 8.74 13.58 -25.33
C SER A 384 9.88 13.01 -24.49
N GLU A 385 9.76 13.02 -23.17
CA GLU A 385 10.85 12.62 -22.27
C GLU A 385 10.65 11.20 -21.77
N MET A 386 11.68 10.37 -21.92
CA MET A 386 11.73 9.04 -21.33
C MET A 386 12.12 9.13 -19.85
N TRP A 387 11.28 8.58 -18.96
CA TRP A 387 11.51 8.54 -17.51
C TRP A 387 11.89 7.16 -17.00
N VAL A 388 11.23 6.13 -17.54
CA VAL A 388 11.55 4.72 -17.28
C VAL A 388 11.78 4.05 -18.61
N LYS A 389 12.84 3.25 -18.74
CA LYS A 389 13.12 2.46 -19.94
C LYS A 389 13.28 0.99 -19.55
N ASN A 390 12.36 0.14 -20.01
CA ASN A 390 12.36 -1.30 -19.77
C ASN A 390 12.53 -1.66 -18.28
N GLY A 391 11.72 -1.05 -17.41
CA GLY A 391 11.74 -1.27 -15.96
C GLY A 391 12.85 -0.52 -15.20
N LYS A 392 13.72 0.23 -15.90
CA LYS A 392 14.79 1.02 -15.28
C LYS A 392 14.42 2.48 -15.23
N LEU A 393 14.35 3.06 -14.03
CA LEU A 393 14.22 4.49 -13.85
C LEU A 393 15.51 5.19 -14.34
N ILE A 394 15.38 6.07 -15.32
CA ILE A 394 16.52 6.78 -15.94
C ILE A 394 16.53 8.28 -15.64
N ARG A 395 15.44 8.80 -15.04
CA ARG A 395 15.34 10.17 -14.55
C ARG A 395 14.90 10.13 -13.09
N TRP A 396 15.70 10.79 -12.26
CA TRP A 396 15.46 10.99 -10.83
C TRP A 396 14.99 12.41 -10.60
#